data_AF-A0AAD9QWK3-F1
#
_entry.id   AF-A0AAD9QWK3-F1
#
_cell.length_a   1.000
_cell.length_b   1.000
_cell.length_c   1.000
_cell.angle_alpha   90.00
_cell.angle_beta   90.00
_cell.angle_gamma   90.00
#
_symmetry.space_group_name_H-M   'P 1'
#
loop_
_entity.id
_entity.type
_entity.pdbx_description
1 polymer ?
#
loop_
_entity_poly.entity_id
_entity_poly.type
_entity_poly.pdbx_seq_one_letter_code
_entity_poly.pdbx_strand_id
1 'polypeptide(L)'
;MGIDGCGPGGWTPVMKIDGRKNNFGYDSRYWSNNDSFNPQGGTTGFDESETKLPSYWSTPFSKICLRMKVGDGTPKFILMDKTADSLYSLIADGKYRPTTLGKDTWKKLIETSSLQPYCNKEGFNSICITAKARIGIHANQENNCNSCDSRIAFGGAGHPDDSNKCGNVASHNGAAGERRIKAMGYILVQ
;
A
#
# COMPACT_ATOMS: atom_id res chain seq x y z
N MET A 1 -1.47 -20.75 11.90
CA MET A 1 -2.89 -20.44 11.62
C MET A 1 -2.90 -19.46 10.46
N GLY A 2 -3.60 -19.79 9.36
CA GLY A 2 -3.66 -18.94 8.18
C GLY A 2 -4.41 -17.63 8.45
N ILE A 3 -4.23 -16.64 7.58
CA ILE A 3 -5.03 -15.41 7.60
C ILE A 3 -5.98 -15.49 6.42
N ASP A 4 -7.28 -15.41 6.71
CA ASP A 4 -8.32 -15.44 5.70
C ASP A 4 -8.02 -14.42 4.59
N GLY A 5 -7.80 -14.97 3.40
CA GLY A 5 -7.42 -14.22 2.20
C GLY A 5 -5.94 -14.18 1.85
N CYS A 6 -5.04 -14.15 2.82
CA CYS A 6 -3.60 -14.24 2.51
C CYS A 6 -3.17 -15.67 2.17
N GLY A 7 -3.97 -16.67 2.56
CA GLY A 7 -3.71 -18.09 2.30
C GLY A 7 -3.15 -18.82 3.51
N PRO A 8 -2.83 -20.12 3.35
CA PRO A 8 -2.35 -20.96 4.44
C PRO A 8 -0.96 -20.54 4.94
N GLY A 9 -0.59 -21.05 6.12
CA GLY A 9 0.73 -20.81 6.73
C GLY A 9 0.76 -19.66 7.74
N GLY A 10 1.92 -19.44 8.35
CA GLY A 10 2.14 -18.31 9.26
C GLY A 10 2.40 -17.04 8.46
N TRP A 11 1.73 -15.95 8.83
CA TRP A 11 1.91 -14.64 8.23
C TRP A 11 2.45 -13.69 9.28
N THR A 12 3.57 -13.04 8.98
CA THR A 12 4.23 -12.12 9.91
C THR A 12 3.79 -10.68 9.60
N PRO A 13 3.07 -9.99 10.51
CA PRO A 13 2.76 -8.58 10.32
C PRO A 13 4.04 -7.76 10.37
N VAL A 14 4.17 -6.77 9.49
CA VAL A 14 5.34 -5.86 9.46
C VAL A 14 4.97 -4.41 9.70
N MET A 15 3.80 -3.98 9.20
CA MET A 15 3.37 -2.59 9.30
C MET A 15 1.85 -2.47 9.21
N LYS A 16 1.29 -1.51 9.97
CA LYS A 16 -0.11 -1.09 9.95
C LYS A 16 -0.17 0.41 9.70
N ILE A 17 -0.91 0.85 8.69
CA ILE A 17 -0.91 2.23 8.20
C ILE A 17 -2.32 2.78 8.20
N ASP A 18 -2.55 3.88 8.91
CA ASP A 18 -3.83 4.58 8.87
C ASP A 18 -3.76 5.67 7.80
N GLY A 19 -4.56 5.53 6.74
CA GLY A 19 -4.59 6.50 5.64
C GLY A 19 -4.98 7.92 6.03
N ARG A 20 -5.51 8.11 7.25
CA ARG A 20 -5.88 9.41 7.83
C ARG A 20 -4.71 10.09 8.56
N LYS A 21 -3.65 9.35 8.90
CA LYS A 21 -2.52 9.83 9.70
C LYS A 21 -1.29 10.06 8.84
N ASN A 22 -0.44 11.00 9.25
CA ASN A 22 0.75 11.40 8.48
C ASN A 22 2.00 10.55 8.76
N ASN A 23 1.93 9.62 9.71
CA ASN A 23 3.11 8.89 10.22
C ASN A 23 3.79 8.03 9.14
N PHE A 24 3.03 7.47 8.21
CA PHE A 24 3.56 6.54 7.19
C PHE A 24 3.30 6.99 5.76
N GLY A 25 3.23 8.30 5.49
CA GLY A 25 3.24 8.82 4.12
C GLY A 25 4.54 8.46 3.36
N TYR A 26 4.56 8.66 2.04
CA TYR A 26 5.71 8.27 1.20
C TYR A 26 7.06 8.77 1.75
N ASP A 27 7.14 10.05 2.09
CA ASP A 27 8.38 10.69 2.53
C ASP A 27 8.72 10.41 4.02
N SER A 28 7.96 9.55 4.71
CA SER A 28 8.23 9.19 6.10
C SER A 28 9.57 8.48 6.26
N ARG A 29 10.36 8.91 7.25
CA ARG A 29 11.62 8.26 7.64
C ARG A 29 11.45 6.80 8.05
N TYR A 30 10.24 6.40 8.47
CA TYR A 30 9.97 5.04 8.91
C TYR A 30 10.09 4.00 7.79
N TRP A 31 10.06 4.41 6.52
CA TRP A 31 10.30 3.51 5.38
C TRP A 31 11.78 3.15 5.20
N SER A 32 12.71 3.98 5.69
CA SER A 32 14.14 3.89 5.40
C SER A 32 15.03 3.79 6.64
N ASN A 33 14.45 3.62 7.84
CA ASN A 33 15.18 3.34 9.08
C ASN A 33 14.80 1.97 9.68
N ASN A 34 15.53 1.57 10.73
CA ASN A 34 15.26 0.37 11.52
C ASN A 34 14.60 0.71 12.86
N ASP A 35 13.91 1.85 12.94
CA ASP A 35 13.18 2.24 14.15
C ASP A 35 11.80 1.58 14.15
N SER A 36 11.36 1.11 15.31
CA SER A 36 9.96 0.71 15.53
C SER A 36 9.07 1.95 15.65
N PHE A 37 7.79 1.79 15.35
CA PHE A 37 6.75 2.78 15.69
C PHE A 37 5.61 2.05 16.39
N ASN A 38 5.26 2.49 17.60
CA ASN A 38 4.17 1.91 18.39
C ASN A 38 4.14 0.36 18.34
N PRO A 39 5.20 -0.34 18.81
CA PRO A 39 5.29 -1.79 18.71
C PRO A 39 4.19 -2.52 19.49
N GLN A 40 3.59 -1.87 20.49
CA GLN A 40 2.43 -2.39 21.20
C GLN A 40 1.22 -2.58 20.28
N GLY A 41 1.09 -1.77 19.22
CA GLY A 41 0.10 -1.98 18.15
C GLY A 41 0.30 -3.28 17.37
N GLY A 42 1.42 -4.00 17.52
CA GLY A 42 1.60 -5.33 16.93
C GLY A 42 1.11 -6.49 17.80
N THR A 43 0.76 -6.24 19.06
CA THR A 43 0.25 -7.29 19.98
C THR A 43 -1.24 -7.54 19.78
N THR A 44 -1.93 -6.60 19.14
CA THR A 44 -3.32 -6.68 18.72
C THR A 44 -3.42 -7.12 17.26
N GLY A 45 -4.53 -7.79 16.91
CA GLY A 45 -4.79 -8.33 15.57
C GLY A 45 -5.00 -7.26 14.50
N PHE A 46 -6.09 -7.33 13.76
CA PHE A 46 -6.37 -6.37 12.67
C PHE A 46 -7.16 -5.15 13.14
N ASP A 47 -6.58 -4.42 14.09
CA ASP A 47 -7.11 -3.16 14.62
C ASP A 47 -6.58 -1.93 13.86
N GLU A 48 -7.04 -0.74 14.26
CA GLU A 48 -6.68 0.53 13.60
C GLU A 48 -5.51 1.25 14.28
N SER A 49 -4.69 0.50 15.05
CA SER A 49 -3.50 1.03 15.71
C SER A 49 -2.30 0.96 14.75
N GLU A 50 -1.82 2.12 14.32
CA GLU A 50 -0.62 2.21 13.48
C GLU A 50 0.58 1.57 14.16
N THR A 51 1.35 0.78 13.41
CA THR A 51 2.56 0.13 13.93
C THR A 51 3.59 -0.09 12.83
N LYS A 52 4.85 -0.10 13.21
CA LYS A 52 5.97 -0.64 12.45
C LYS A 52 6.77 -1.54 13.38
N LEU A 53 6.91 -2.81 12.99
CA LEU A 53 7.51 -3.85 13.81
C LEU A 53 8.93 -4.20 13.33
N PRO A 54 9.78 -4.80 14.18
CA PRO A 54 11.12 -5.27 13.79
C PRO A 54 11.14 -6.20 12.59
N SER A 55 10.07 -6.98 12.40
CA SER A 55 9.86 -7.82 11.23
C SER A 55 9.91 -7.06 9.89
N TYR A 56 9.68 -5.73 9.89
CA TYR A 56 9.87 -4.89 8.71
C TYR A 56 11.30 -4.96 8.15
N TRP A 57 12.32 -5.03 9.00
CA TRP A 57 13.73 -5.03 8.59
C TRP A 57 14.46 -6.36 8.84
N SER A 58 13.89 -7.28 9.61
CA SER A 58 14.56 -8.51 10.03
C SER A 58 13.94 -9.82 9.51
N THR A 59 12.88 -9.75 8.71
CA THR A 59 12.15 -10.96 8.24
C THR A 59 12.32 -11.14 6.73
N PRO A 60 13.11 -12.14 6.29
CA PRO A 60 13.11 -12.61 4.91
C PRO A 60 11.74 -13.18 4.54
N PHE A 61 11.35 -13.00 3.28
CA PHE A 61 10.07 -13.50 2.79
C PHE A 61 10.10 -13.82 1.30
N SER A 62 9.10 -14.57 0.86
CA SER A 62 8.83 -14.94 -0.53
C SER A 62 7.48 -14.42 -1.03
N LYS A 63 6.59 -14.01 -0.12
CA LYS A 63 5.27 -13.46 -0.42
C LYS A 63 4.93 -12.26 0.43
N ILE A 64 4.13 -11.37 -0.13
CA ILE A 64 3.55 -10.22 0.56
C ILE A 64 2.03 -10.33 0.47
N CYS A 65 1.36 -10.22 1.61
CA CYS A 65 -0.07 -10.00 1.68
C CYS A 65 -0.34 -8.54 2.03
N LEU A 66 -1.05 -7.84 1.14
CA LEU A 66 -1.51 -6.48 1.34
C LEU A 66 -2.99 -6.52 1.63
N ARG A 67 -3.41 -5.83 2.70
CA ARG A 67 -4.80 -5.80 3.14
C ARG A 67 -5.23 -4.37 3.41
N MET A 68 -6.47 -4.03 3.06
CA MET A 68 -7.10 -2.76 3.40
C MET A 68 -8.47 -2.98 4.04
N LYS A 69 -8.77 -2.18 5.08
CA LYS A 69 -10.09 -2.08 5.71
C LYS A 69 -10.58 -0.64 5.57
N VAL A 70 -11.83 -0.47 5.11
CA VAL A 70 -12.47 0.85 4.98
C VAL A 70 -13.62 0.91 5.97
N GLY A 71 -13.53 1.81 6.95
CA GLY A 71 -14.50 1.91 8.06
C GLY A 71 -14.70 0.55 8.75
N ASP A 72 -15.96 0.18 8.98
CA ASP A 72 -16.35 -1.11 9.56
C ASP A 72 -16.54 -2.22 8.52
N GLY A 73 -16.20 -1.96 7.26
CA GLY A 73 -16.36 -2.92 6.17
C GLY A 73 -15.44 -4.14 6.26
N THR A 74 -15.80 -5.19 5.53
CA THR A 74 -14.98 -6.40 5.41
C THR A 74 -13.65 -6.06 4.75
N PRO A 75 -12.51 -6.37 5.40
CA PRO A 75 -11.22 -6.08 4.81
C PRO A 75 -10.98 -6.90 3.54
N LYS A 76 -10.37 -6.28 2.54
CA LYS A 76 -9.99 -6.94 1.29
C LYS A 76 -8.47 -7.05 1.20
N PHE A 77 -8.01 -7.98 0.39
CA PHE A 77 -6.60 -8.35 0.33
C PHE A 77 -6.17 -8.67 -1.11
N ILE A 78 -4.87 -8.57 -1.33
CA ILE A 78 -4.18 -9.09 -2.50
C ILE A 78 -2.90 -9.79 -2.06
N LEU A 79 -2.52 -10.81 -2.82
CA LEU A 79 -1.29 -11.57 -2.63
C LEU A 79 -0.33 -11.24 -3.77
N MET A 80 0.95 -11.13 -3.43
CA MET A 80 2.04 -10.91 -4.38
C MET A 80 3.19 -11.85 -4.05
N ASP A 81 3.64 -12.61 -5.03
CA ASP A 81 4.91 -13.34 -4.93
C ASP A 81 6.06 -12.35 -5.11
N LYS A 82 6.89 -12.21 -4.07
CA LYS A 82 8.02 -11.29 -4.05
C LYS A 82 9.04 -11.77 -3.02
N THR A 83 10.25 -12.06 -3.48
CA THR A 83 11.35 -12.44 -2.59
C THR A 83 12.19 -11.23 -2.21
N ALA A 84 12.49 -11.08 -0.92
CA ALA A 84 13.45 -10.11 -0.39
C ALA A 84 13.94 -10.53 1.01
N ASP A 85 15.10 -10.01 1.42
CA ASP A 85 15.66 -10.25 2.76
C ASP A 85 14.85 -9.55 3.86
N SER A 86 14.13 -8.49 3.51
CA SER A 86 13.16 -7.78 4.36
C SER A 86 12.43 -6.70 3.57
N LEU A 87 11.34 -6.16 4.12
CA LEU A 87 10.61 -5.07 3.46
C LEU A 87 11.45 -3.79 3.44
N TYR A 88 12.29 -3.60 4.47
CA TYR A 88 13.34 -2.58 4.49
C TYR A 88 14.26 -2.69 3.28
N SER A 89 14.87 -3.87 3.04
CA SER A 89 15.79 -4.05 1.90
C SER A 89 15.15 -3.77 0.54
N LEU A 90 13.83 -3.98 0.45
CA LEU A 90 13.05 -3.78 -0.76
C LEU A 90 12.64 -2.33 -1.00
N ILE A 91 12.53 -1.51 0.05
CA ILE A 91 11.95 -0.15 -0.01
C ILE A 91 12.97 0.95 0.30
N ALA A 92 13.87 0.73 1.26
CA ALA A 92 14.65 1.78 1.92
C ALA A 92 15.55 2.59 0.98
N ASP A 93 16.04 1.98 -0.10
CA ASP A 93 16.91 2.65 -1.08
C ASP A 93 16.16 3.58 -2.04
N GLY A 94 14.82 3.67 -1.94
CA GLY A 94 13.99 4.55 -2.75
C GLY A 94 13.90 4.16 -4.23
N LYS A 95 14.51 3.05 -4.66
CA LYS A 95 14.49 2.65 -6.08
C LYS A 95 13.13 2.09 -6.47
N TYR A 96 12.65 2.51 -7.63
CA TYR A 96 11.44 1.97 -8.23
C TYR A 96 11.64 0.50 -8.58
N ARG A 97 10.70 -0.36 -8.17
CA ARG A 97 10.69 -1.78 -8.53
C ARG A 97 9.29 -2.16 -9.00
N PRO A 98 9.08 -2.45 -10.30
CA PRO A 98 7.75 -2.75 -10.82
C PRO A 98 7.21 -4.06 -10.26
N THR A 99 5.88 -4.19 -10.29
CA THR A 99 5.15 -5.43 -10.09
C THR A 99 4.35 -5.76 -11.35
N THR A 100 3.77 -6.95 -11.42
CA THR A 100 2.98 -7.42 -12.58
C THR A 100 1.61 -7.92 -12.14
N LEU A 101 1.02 -7.31 -11.09
CA LEU A 101 -0.27 -7.76 -10.54
C LEU A 101 -1.44 -7.33 -11.42
N GLY A 102 -1.30 -6.21 -12.13
CA GLY A 102 -2.35 -5.63 -12.94
C GLY A 102 -3.38 -4.83 -12.14
N LYS A 103 -3.96 -3.83 -12.81
CA LYS A 103 -4.93 -2.88 -12.26
C LYS A 103 -6.09 -3.55 -11.53
N ASP A 104 -6.68 -4.58 -12.13
CA ASP A 104 -7.86 -5.23 -11.56
C ASP A 104 -7.54 -5.94 -10.25
N THR A 105 -6.31 -6.45 -10.08
CA THR A 105 -5.85 -6.97 -8.80
C THR A 105 -5.78 -5.86 -7.76
N TRP A 106 -5.12 -4.74 -8.05
CA TRP A 106 -5.05 -3.61 -7.12
C TRP A 106 -6.43 -3.08 -6.70
N LYS A 107 -7.39 -3.03 -7.63
CA LYS A 107 -8.77 -2.62 -7.33
C LYS A 107 -9.48 -3.54 -6.33
N LYS A 108 -9.08 -4.81 -6.20
CA LYS A 108 -9.67 -5.73 -5.20
C LYS A 108 -9.42 -5.28 -3.75
N LEU A 109 -8.41 -4.46 -3.48
CA LEU A 109 -8.13 -3.94 -2.13
C LEU A 109 -9.27 -3.07 -1.56
N ILE A 110 -10.05 -2.41 -2.43
CA ILE A 110 -11.15 -1.54 -2.01
C ILE A 110 -12.32 -1.75 -2.99
N GLU A 111 -13.44 -2.22 -2.47
CA GLU A 111 -14.62 -2.64 -3.25
C GLU A 111 -15.12 -1.56 -4.22
N THR A 112 -15.19 -0.32 -3.76
CA THR A 112 -15.65 0.83 -4.55
C THR A 112 -14.50 1.63 -5.17
N SER A 113 -13.30 1.04 -5.30
CA SER A 113 -12.13 1.75 -5.82
C SER A 113 -12.32 2.23 -7.26
N SER A 114 -11.63 3.31 -7.58
CA SER A 114 -11.59 3.90 -8.91
C SER A 114 -10.14 4.16 -9.31
N LEU A 115 -9.82 3.84 -10.56
CA LEU A 115 -8.57 4.19 -11.22
C LEU A 115 -8.93 4.62 -12.64
N GLN A 116 -8.18 5.57 -13.19
CA GLN A 116 -8.31 5.98 -14.59
C GLN A 116 -7.75 4.89 -15.53
N PRO A 117 -8.05 4.92 -16.84
CA PRO A 117 -7.84 3.77 -17.73
C PRO A 117 -6.38 3.40 -18.09
N TYR A 118 -5.41 4.29 -17.96
CA TYR A 118 -4.04 4.10 -18.47
C TYR A 118 -2.94 4.37 -17.42
N CYS A 119 -1.69 4.61 -17.85
CA CYS A 119 -0.41 4.58 -17.12
C CYS A 119 -0.09 3.24 -16.42
N ASN A 120 -0.94 2.81 -15.48
CA ASN A 120 -0.82 1.54 -14.75
C ASN A 120 0.54 1.32 -14.08
N LYS A 121 1.22 2.38 -13.64
CA LYS A 121 2.54 2.28 -13.03
C LYS A 121 2.42 1.72 -11.62
N GLU A 122 2.60 0.42 -11.50
CA GLU A 122 2.55 -0.32 -10.24
C GLU A 122 3.93 -0.69 -9.69
N GLY A 123 3.98 -0.92 -8.38
CA GLY A 123 5.14 -1.51 -7.69
C GLY A 123 5.58 -0.76 -6.44
N PHE A 124 6.86 -0.92 -6.11
CA PHE A 124 7.51 -0.32 -4.95
C PHE A 124 8.18 1.01 -5.32
N ASN A 125 8.13 1.99 -4.41
CA ASN A 125 8.66 3.34 -4.63
C ASN A 125 8.21 3.93 -5.98
N SER A 126 6.94 3.74 -6.32
CA SER A 126 6.36 4.20 -7.57
C SER A 126 6.05 5.68 -7.49
N ILE A 127 6.63 6.46 -8.40
CA ILE A 127 6.39 7.90 -8.55
C ILE A 127 5.85 8.17 -9.95
N CYS A 128 4.77 8.96 -10.03
CA CYS A 128 4.21 9.51 -11.25
C CYS A 128 4.12 11.04 -11.08
N ILE A 129 5.20 11.72 -11.49
CA ILE A 129 5.45 13.15 -11.23
C ILE A 129 5.34 13.47 -9.73
N THR A 130 4.23 14.06 -9.27
CA THR A 130 4.01 14.40 -7.87
C THR A 130 3.23 13.34 -7.10
N ALA A 131 2.57 12.38 -7.79
CA ALA A 131 1.88 11.27 -7.16
C ALA A 131 2.89 10.20 -6.73
N LYS A 132 2.95 9.86 -5.44
CA LYS A 132 3.92 8.89 -4.90
C LYS A 132 3.22 7.76 -4.15
N ALA A 133 3.79 6.55 -4.23
CA ALA A 133 3.34 5.37 -3.50
C ALA A 133 4.53 4.49 -3.11
N ARG A 134 4.63 4.10 -1.84
CA ARG A 134 5.68 3.16 -1.40
C ARG A 134 5.39 1.76 -1.89
N ILE A 135 4.12 1.37 -1.87
CA ILE A 135 3.60 0.16 -2.49
C ILE A 135 2.25 0.53 -3.11
N GLY A 136 2.08 0.39 -4.41
CA GLY A 136 0.81 0.76 -5.03
C GLY A 136 0.83 0.83 -6.54
N ILE A 137 -0.27 1.37 -7.09
CA ILE A 137 -0.47 1.63 -8.51
C ILE A 137 -0.91 3.08 -8.72
N HIS A 138 -0.40 3.71 -9.78
CA HIS A 138 -0.87 5.00 -10.30
C HIS A 138 -1.51 4.82 -11.67
N ALA A 139 -2.51 5.64 -11.98
CA ALA A 139 -3.20 5.66 -13.27
C ALA A 139 -3.65 7.07 -13.67
N ASN A 140 -3.81 7.27 -14.98
CA ASN A 140 -4.34 8.47 -15.64
C ASN A 140 -5.16 8.12 -16.89
N GLN A 141 -5.57 9.14 -17.63
CA GLN A 141 -6.30 9.08 -18.90
C GLN A 141 -5.39 9.09 -20.13
N GLU A 142 -4.10 9.42 -19.98
CA GLU A 142 -3.12 9.44 -21.07
C GLU A 142 -2.37 8.11 -21.19
N ASN A 143 -1.89 7.78 -22.39
CA ASN A 143 -1.07 6.57 -22.62
C ASN A 143 0.40 6.73 -22.14
N ASN A 144 0.63 7.51 -21.09
CA ASN A 144 1.92 7.77 -20.46
C ASN A 144 1.71 8.02 -18.95
N CYS A 145 2.78 8.15 -18.16
CA CYS A 145 2.69 8.37 -16.71
C CYS A 145 3.15 9.77 -16.29
N ASN A 146 2.68 10.81 -16.98
CA ASN A 146 3.10 12.20 -16.73
C ASN A 146 2.03 13.05 -16.01
N SER A 147 0.87 12.46 -15.70
CA SER A 147 -0.31 13.19 -15.19
C SER A 147 -1.22 12.27 -14.36
N CYS A 148 -0.67 11.48 -13.44
CA CYS A 148 -1.48 10.54 -12.65
C CYS A 148 -2.47 11.23 -11.73
N ASP A 149 -3.76 11.15 -12.06
CA ASP A 149 -4.85 11.67 -11.24
C ASP A 149 -5.56 10.58 -10.42
N SER A 150 -5.03 9.36 -10.39
CA SER A 150 -5.56 8.29 -9.54
C SER A 150 -4.49 7.32 -9.04
N ARG A 151 -4.70 6.77 -7.84
CA ARG A 151 -3.84 5.78 -7.20
C ARG A 151 -4.55 4.89 -6.19
N ILE A 152 -4.02 3.69 -5.98
CA ILE A 152 -4.26 2.87 -4.78
C ILE A 152 -2.90 2.62 -4.16
N ALA A 153 -2.71 2.99 -2.90
CA ALA A 153 -1.37 3.01 -2.30
C ALA A 153 -1.37 2.68 -0.82
N PHE A 154 -0.25 2.11 -0.38
CA PHE A 154 0.30 2.15 0.97
C PHE A 154 1.48 3.14 0.95
N GLY A 155 1.52 4.06 1.91
CA GLY A 155 2.50 5.15 1.90
C GLY A 155 2.34 6.10 0.72
N GLY A 156 1.12 6.56 0.49
CA GLY A 156 0.78 7.57 -0.51
C GLY A 156 1.27 8.98 -0.13
N ALA A 157 1.58 9.80 -1.14
CA ALA A 157 1.79 11.24 -0.99
C ALA A 157 1.53 11.97 -2.32
N GLY A 158 1.41 13.29 -2.23
CA GLY A 158 1.25 14.21 -3.35
C GLY A 158 -0.06 14.05 -4.12
N HIS A 159 -0.05 14.50 -5.37
CA HIS A 159 -1.25 14.62 -6.21
C HIS A 159 -1.98 13.27 -6.37
N PRO A 160 -3.33 13.24 -6.41
CA PRO A 160 -4.24 14.39 -6.31
C PRO A 160 -4.82 14.64 -4.91
N ASP A 161 -4.30 13.98 -3.88
CA ASP A 161 -4.69 14.20 -2.48
C ASP A 161 -3.52 13.79 -1.58
N ASP A 162 -2.75 14.74 -1.06
CA ASP A 162 -1.64 14.39 -0.18
C ASP A 162 -2.13 13.84 1.17
N SER A 163 -3.36 14.13 1.59
CA SER A 163 -3.86 13.74 2.92
C SER A 163 -4.19 12.25 3.06
N ASN A 164 -4.13 11.48 1.98
CA ASN A 164 -4.43 10.05 1.95
C ASN A 164 -3.14 9.22 1.84
N LYS A 165 -2.68 8.71 2.99
CA LYS A 165 -1.44 7.92 3.09
C LYS A 165 -1.67 6.43 2.82
N CYS A 166 -2.89 5.95 2.89
CA CYS A 166 -3.25 4.57 2.58
C CYS A 166 -4.72 4.49 2.13
N GLY A 167 -4.94 3.98 0.93
CA GLY A 167 -6.28 3.85 0.36
C GLY A 167 -6.33 4.17 -1.13
N ASN A 168 -7.49 4.65 -1.60
CA ASN A 168 -7.74 4.98 -3.00
C ASN A 168 -8.05 6.46 -3.19
N VAL A 169 -7.41 7.05 -4.17
CA VAL A 169 -7.65 8.42 -4.63
C VAL A 169 -7.86 8.36 -6.14
N ALA A 170 -8.91 9.00 -6.64
CA ALA A 170 -9.13 9.18 -8.08
C ALA A 170 -9.83 10.51 -8.33
N SER A 171 -9.31 11.32 -9.25
CA SER A 171 -9.93 12.56 -9.72
C SER A 171 -10.34 12.41 -11.19
N HIS A 172 -11.07 13.39 -11.73
CA HIS A 172 -11.28 13.57 -13.17
C HIS A 172 -11.68 12.29 -13.92
N ASN A 173 -12.94 11.87 -13.76
CA ASN A 173 -13.53 10.74 -14.49
C ASN A 173 -12.74 9.41 -14.36
N GLY A 174 -12.35 9.04 -13.13
CA GLY A 174 -11.95 7.65 -12.87
C GLY A 174 -13.04 6.66 -13.32
N ALA A 175 -12.69 5.41 -13.60
CA ALA A 175 -13.63 4.43 -14.18
C ALA A 175 -14.92 4.23 -13.34
N ALA A 176 -14.86 4.49 -12.03
CA ALA A 176 -16.01 4.47 -11.13
C ALA A 176 -16.37 5.87 -10.57
N GLY A 177 -15.84 6.94 -11.18
CA GLY A 177 -15.94 8.33 -10.71
C GLY A 177 -14.84 8.71 -9.72
N GLU A 178 -15.00 9.90 -9.12
CA GLU A 178 -14.05 10.42 -8.13
C GLU A 178 -14.07 9.62 -6.83
N ARG A 179 -12.91 9.45 -6.21
CA ARG A 179 -12.73 8.74 -4.94
C ARG A 179 -11.72 9.45 -4.04
N ARG A 180 -12.02 9.49 -2.74
CA ARG A 180 -11.16 9.93 -1.64
C ARG A 180 -11.33 8.97 -0.46
N ILE A 181 -10.97 7.70 -0.68
CA ILE A 181 -11.18 6.63 0.30
C ILE A 181 -9.90 6.42 1.09
N LYS A 182 -9.93 6.75 2.39
CA LYS A 182 -8.85 6.43 3.34
C LYS A 182 -9.14 5.07 3.96
N ALA A 183 -8.12 4.23 4.04
CA ALA A 183 -8.21 2.87 4.55
C ALA A 183 -7.19 2.64 5.66
N MET A 184 -7.50 1.69 6.53
CA MET A 184 -6.50 1.05 7.39
C MET A 184 -5.80 -0.04 6.59
N GLY A 185 -4.51 0.13 6.34
CA GLY A 185 -3.66 -0.79 5.59
C GLY A 185 -2.87 -1.71 6.50
N TYR A 186 -2.70 -2.97 6.09
CA TYR A 186 -1.86 -3.95 6.75
C TYR A 186 -0.93 -4.59 5.73
N ILE A 187 0.34 -4.71 6.09
CA ILE A 187 1.36 -5.39 5.30
C ILE A 187 1.84 -6.58 6.11
N LEU A 188 1.77 -7.77 5.51
CA LEU A 188 2.25 -9.01 6.09
C LEU A 188 3.13 -9.75 5.10
N VAL A 189 4.05 -10.56 5.61
CA VAL A 189 5.03 -11.29 4.81
C VAL A 189 5.09 -12.77 5.23
N GLN A 190 5.44 -13.64 4.27
CA GLN A 190 5.62 -15.09 4.45
C GLN A 190 6.82 -15.60 3.64
#